data_AF-A0A816I3I1-F1
#
_entry.id   AF-A0A816I3I1-F1
#
_cell.length_a   1.000
_cell.length_b   1.000
_cell.length_c   1.000
_cell.angle_alpha   90.00
_cell.angle_beta   90.00
_cell.angle_gamma   90.00
#
_symmetry.space_group_name_H-M   'P 1'
#
loop_
_entity.id
_entity.type
_entity.pdbx_description
1 polymer ?
#
loop_
_entity_poly.entity_id
_entity_poly.type
_entity_poly.pdbx_seq_one_letter_code
_entity_poly.pdbx_strand_id
1 'polypeptide(L)'
;LSNWITQKQYEQLSIRPNEVELAHLYYLPKAHKPGTPLRPIVFGLKHPAIKISKFLDELLRPLFDKIASNTTVTSRTEVIKYPREYTELWVPKKVP
;
A
#
# COMPACT_ATOMS: atom_id res chain seq x y z
N LEU A 1 -16.54 18.16 10.81
CA LEU A 1 -15.73 17.58 9.71
C LEU A 1 -15.41 18.62 8.61
N SER A 2 -16.31 19.57 8.31
CA SER A 2 -16.15 20.63 7.30
C SER A 2 -14.93 21.55 7.46
N ASN A 3 -14.29 21.60 8.63
CA ASN A 3 -13.19 22.54 8.90
C ASN A 3 -11.79 21.93 8.67
N TRP A 4 -11.69 20.62 8.39
CA TRP A 4 -10.42 19.90 8.29
C TRP A 4 -10.09 19.43 6.86
N ILE A 5 -11.06 19.51 5.96
CA ILE A 5 -10.89 19.23 4.54
C ILE A 5 -11.35 20.44 3.75
N THR A 6 -10.55 20.84 2.77
CA THR A 6 -10.91 21.91 1.85
C THR A 6 -12.07 21.49 0.95
N GLN A 7 -12.79 22.46 0.41
CA GLN A 7 -13.86 22.21 -0.56
C GLN A 7 -13.39 21.36 -1.75
N LYS A 8 -12.18 21.64 -2.26
CA LYS A 8 -11.57 20.87 -3.35
C LYS A 8 -11.34 19.41 -2.97
N GLN A 9 -10.88 19.13 -1.76
CA GLN A 9 -10.67 17.76 -1.29
C GLN A 9 -11.99 17.02 -1.10
N TYR A 10 -13.03 17.72 -0.61
CA TYR A 10 -14.36 17.17 -0.50
C TYR A 10 -14.93 16.77 -1.88
N GLU A 11 -14.79 17.62 -2.89
CA GLU A 11 -15.19 17.32 -4.27
C GLU A 11 -14.43 16.12 -4.86
N GLN A 12 -13.14 15.98 -4.55
CA GLN A 12 -12.33 14.85 -4.99
C GLN A 12 -12.75 13.52 -4.35
N LEU A 13 -13.18 13.56 -3.08
CA LEU A 13 -13.65 12.40 -2.31
C LEU A 13 -15.12 12.06 -2.57
N SER A 14 -15.86 12.96 -3.20
CA SER A 14 -17.27 12.76 -3.51
C SER A 14 -17.45 11.63 -4.52
N ILE A 15 -18.43 10.76 -4.23
CA ILE A 15 -18.77 9.61 -5.06
C ILE A 15 -19.48 10.10 -6.31
N ARG A 16 -18.93 9.75 -7.48
CA ARG A 16 -19.58 9.97 -8.78
C ARG A 16 -20.18 8.65 -9.24
N PRO A 17 -21.52 8.47 -9.23
CA PRO A 17 -22.15 7.17 -9.46
C PRO A 17 -21.68 6.43 -10.73
N ASN A 18 -21.33 7.16 -11.78
CA ASN A 18 -20.85 6.60 -13.06
C ASN A 18 -19.38 6.16 -13.05
N GLU A 19 -18.64 6.40 -11.96
CA GLU A 19 -17.21 6.10 -11.82
C GLU A 19 -16.92 4.99 -10.82
N VAL A 20 -17.92 4.55 -10.06
CA VAL A 20 -17.72 3.71 -8.89
C VAL A 20 -18.37 2.34 -9.09
N GLU A 21 -17.64 1.29 -8.76
CA GLU A 21 -18.12 -0.08 -8.80
C GLU A 21 -17.78 -0.79 -7.48
N LEU A 22 -18.60 -1.77 -7.09
CA LEU A 22 -18.27 -2.65 -5.97
C LEU A 22 -17.02 -3.48 -6.28
N ALA A 23 -16.40 -4.04 -5.26
CA ALA A 23 -15.27 -4.95 -5.48
C ALA A 23 -15.77 -6.29 -6.05
N HIS A 24 -15.05 -6.82 -7.03
CA HIS A 24 -15.33 -8.11 -7.65
C HIS A 24 -14.47 -9.18 -6.98
N LEU A 25 -15.08 -10.27 -6.51
CA LEU A 25 -14.38 -11.44 -6.00
C LEU A 25 -14.34 -12.49 -7.11
N TYR A 26 -13.13 -12.94 -7.48
CA TYR A 26 -12.95 -14.08 -8.37
C TYR A 26 -11.85 -15.01 -7.87
N TYR A 27 -11.79 -16.20 -8.46
CA TYR A 27 -10.89 -17.26 -8.02
C TYR A 27 -9.94 -17.65 -9.16
N LEU A 28 -8.64 -17.58 -8.90
CA LEU A 28 -7.62 -18.01 -9.85
C LEU A 28 -7.18 -19.45 -9.55
N PRO A 29 -7.21 -20.38 -10.52
CA PRO A 29 -6.72 -21.73 -10.31
C PRO A 29 -5.25 -21.80 -9.90
N LYS A 30 -4.95 -22.70 -8.96
CA LYS A 30 -3.63 -23.02 -8.43
C LYS A 30 -3.34 -24.48 -8.74
N ALA A 31 -3.08 -24.77 -10.01
CA ALA A 31 -2.84 -26.12 -10.52
C ALA A 31 -1.71 -26.90 -9.79
N HIS A 32 -0.77 -26.21 -9.15
CA HIS A 32 0.35 -26.80 -8.42
C HIS A 32 0.08 -27.08 -6.92
N LYS A 33 -1.12 -26.82 -6.40
CA LYS A 33 -1.46 -27.07 -4.98
C LYS A 33 -2.65 -28.01 -4.85
N PRO A 34 -2.42 -29.33 -4.68
CA PRO A 34 -3.48 -30.28 -4.35
C PRO A 34 -4.23 -29.85 -3.09
N GLY A 35 -5.56 -29.95 -3.07
CA GLY A 35 -6.39 -29.59 -1.92
C GLY A 35 -6.62 -28.08 -1.68
N THR A 36 -5.95 -27.19 -2.41
CA THR A 36 -6.26 -25.74 -2.39
C THR A 36 -6.23 -25.19 -3.82
N PRO A 37 -7.21 -25.57 -4.65
CA PRO A 37 -7.14 -25.36 -6.09
C PRO A 37 -7.36 -23.91 -6.50
N LEU A 38 -7.78 -23.01 -5.61
CA LEU A 38 -8.17 -21.65 -5.95
C LEU A 38 -7.46 -20.61 -5.06
N ARG A 39 -7.00 -19.52 -5.67
CA ARG A 39 -6.56 -18.30 -4.98
C ARG A 39 -7.67 -17.26 -5.09
N PRO A 40 -8.30 -16.83 -3.99
CA PRO A 40 -9.25 -15.72 -4.03
C PRO A 40 -8.51 -14.44 -4.39
N ILE A 41 -9.10 -13.66 -5.29
CA ILE A 41 -8.63 -12.35 -5.73
C ILE A 41 -9.78 -11.36 -5.58
N VAL A 42 -9.52 -10.27 -4.87
CA VAL A 42 -10.44 -9.12 -4.75
C VAL A 42 -9.97 -8.05 -5.72
N PHE A 43 -10.79 -7.71 -6.71
CA PHE A 43 -10.53 -6.63 -7.66
C PHE A 43 -11.40 -5.43 -7.34
N GLY A 44 -10.77 -4.35 -6.89
CA GLY A 44 -11.44 -3.14 -6.40
C GLY A 44 -10.99 -1.87 -7.10
N LEU A 45 -10.62 -1.90 -8.39
CA LEU A 45 -9.99 -0.75 -9.07
C LEU A 45 -10.86 0.53 -9.04
N LYS A 46 -12.18 0.38 -9.16
CA LYS A 46 -13.16 1.49 -9.09
C LYS A 46 -13.88 1.57 -7.74
N HIS A 47 -13.40 0.85 -6.73
CA HIS A 47 -14.02 0.86 -5.41
C HIS A 47 -13.78 2.23 -4.73
N PRO A 48 -14.78 2.81 -4.02
CA PRO A 48 -14.64 4.15 -3.45
C PRO A 48 -13.51 4.24 -2.41
N ALA A 49 -13.19 3.12 -1.75
CA ALA A 49 -12.07 3.05 -0.81
C ALA A 49 -10.72 3.40 -1.46
N ILE A 50 -10.52 3.18 -2.76
CA ILE A 50 -9.26 3.52 -3.44
C ILE A 50 -8.98 5.02 -3.38
N LYS A 51 -9.99 5.87 -3.64
CA LYS A 51 -9.84 7.34 -3.58
C LYS A 51 -9.55 7.80 -2.15
N ILE A 52 -10.20 7.18 -1.16
CA ILE A 52 -9.96 7.48 0.27
C ILE A 52 -8.53 7.09 0.67
N SER A 53 -8.10 5.87 0.34
CA SER A 53 -6.74 5.40 0.62
C SER A 53 -5.69 6.27 -0.06
N LYS A 54 -5.92 6.68 -1.32
CA LYS A 54 -5.01 7.57 -2.04
C LYS A 54 -4.91 8.95 -1.39
N PHE A 55 -6.05 9.53 -1.00
CA PHE A 55 -6.07 10.82 -0.31
C PHE A 55 -5.29 10.76 1.02
N LEU A 56 -5.51 9.69 1.81
CA LEU A 56 -4.79 9.49 3.06
C LEU A 56 -3.29 9.27 2.83
N ASP A 57 -2.95 8.49 1.81
CA ASP A 57 -1.56 8.26 1.41
C ASP A 57 -0.86 9.56 1.03
N GLU A 58 -1.48 10.41 0.19
CA GLU A 58 -0.95 11.72 -0.18
C GLU A 58 -0.79 12.65 1.02
N LEU A 59 -1.73 12.63 1.97
CA LEU A 59 -1.66 13.43 3.19
C LEU A 59 -0.50 13.00 4.09
N LEU A 60 -0.26 11.69 4.23
CA LEU A 60 0.76 11.14 5.11
C LEU A 60 2.13 11.00 4.43
N ARG A 61 2.20 11.05 3.10
CA ARG A 61 3.41 10.83 2.30
C ARG A 61 4.61 11.66 2.78
N PRO A 62 4.51 12.97 3.07
CA PRO A 62 5.66 13.75 3.52
C PRO A 62 6.24 13.27 4.86
N LEU A 63 5.38 12.78 5.76
CA LEU A 63 5.82 12.22 7.05
C LEU A 63 6.48 10.86 6.84
N PHE A 64 5.87 10.01 6.00
CA PHE A 64 6.45 8.72 5.65
C PHE A 64 7.81 8.86 4.98
N ASP A 65 7.96 9.74 4.00
CA ASP A 65 9.21 9.94 3.26
C ASP A 65 10.33 10.42 4.18
N LYS A 66 10.02 11.31 5.14
CA LYS A 66 10.98 11.77 6.16
C LYS A 66 11.46 10.66 7.09
N ILE A 67 10.58 9.72 7.44
CA ILE A 67 10.95 8.58 8.29
C ILE A 67 11.71 7.54 7.44
N ALA A 68 11.17 7.21 6.27
CA ALA A 68 11.70 6.23 5.34
C ALA A 68 13.11 6.57 4.86
N SER A 69 13.45 7.85 4.70
CA SER A 69 14.82 8.27 4.34
C SER A 69 15.90 7.72 5.27
N ASN A 70 15.55 7.42 6.53
CA ASN A 70 16.47 6.93 7.54
C ASN A 70 16.24 5.44 7.90
N THR A 71 15.08 4.88 7.58
CA THR A 71 14.68 3.53 8.01
C THR A 71 14.50 2.54 6.87
N THR A 72 14.46 3.02 5.62
CA THR A 72 14.05 2.21 4.49
C THR A 72 15.00 2.42 3.32
N VAL A 73 15.53 1.31 2.83
CA VAL A 73 16.28 1.28 1.58
C VAL A 73 15.31 1.54 0.43
N THR A 74 15.57 2.60 -0.33
CA THR A 74 14.69 2.99 -1.45
C THR A 74 15.20 2.47 -2.79
N SER A 75 16.49 2.16 -2.90
CA SER A 75 17.09 1.59 -4.11
C SER A 75 17.99 0.40 -3.81
N ARG A 76 17.96 -0.59 -4.71
CA ARG A 76 18.88 -1.74 -4.68
C ARG A 76 20.36 -1.29 -4.72
N THR A 77 20.68 -0.19 -5.39
CA THR A 77 22.05 0.33 -5.49
C THR A 77 22.57 0.87 -4.16
N GLU A 78 21.69 1.36 -3.27
CA GLU A 78 22.07 1.87 -1.95
C GLU A 78 22.62 0.74 -1.05
N VAL A 79 22.01 -0.45 -1.12
CA VAL A 79 22.46 -1.63 -0.37
C VAL A 79 23.86 -2.07 -0.78
N ILE A 80 24.14 -2.04 -2.08
CA ILE A 80 25.44 -2.44 -2.64
C ILE A 80 26.54 -1.46 -2.23
N LYS A 81 26.20 -0.18 -2.02
CA LYS A 81 27.15 0.87 -1.66
C LYS A 81 27.56 0.84 -0.19
N TYR A 82 26.67 0.40 0.72
CA TYR A 82 26.93 0.36 2.17
C TYR A 82 26.69 -1.03 2.79
N PRO A 83 27.33 -2.10 2.29
CA PRO A 83 27.00 -3.48 2.67
C PRO A 83 27.23 -3.78 4.16
N ARG A 84 28.20 -3.12 4.82
CA ARG A 84 28.53 -3.34 6.24
C ARG A 84 27.47 -2.80 7.21
N GLU A 85 26.83 -1.68 6.88
CA GLU A 85 25.80 -1.05 7.72
C GLU A 85 24.50 -1.87 7.73
N TYR A 86 24.17 -2.52 6.61
CA TYR A 86 22.97 -3.36 6.49
C TYR A 86 23.17 -4.79 7.01
N THR A 87 24.39 -5.30 7.07
CA THR A 87 24.67 -6.62 7.67
C THR A 87 24.41 -6.67 9.18
N GLU A 88 24.57 -5.55 9.88
CA GLU A 88 24.32 -5.48 11.34
C GLU A 88 22.82 -5.36 11.67
N LEU A 89 22.02 -4.75 10.79
CA LEU A 89 20.55 -4.67 10.93
C LEU A 89 19.84 -6.01 10.66
N TRP A 90 20.46 -6.86 9.83
CA TRP A 90 19.96 -8.20 9.50
C TRP A 90 20.63 -9.30 10.34
N VAL A 91 21.11 -8.98 11.54
CA VAL A 91 21.38 -10.02 12.54
C VAL A 91 20.02 -10.38 13.16
N PRO A 92 19.52 -11.63 12.99
CA PRO A 92 18.32 -12.04 13.67
C PRO A 92 18.58 -11.86 15.17
N LYS A 93 17.86 -10.93 15.81
CA LYS A 93 17.87 -10.83 17.26
C LYS A 93 17.41 -12.19 17.76
N LYS A 94 18.33 -12.97 18.35
CA LYS A 94 17.98 -14.17 19.11
C LYS A 94 17.01 -13.70 20.18
N VAL A 95 15.74 -14.05 20.00
CA VAL A 95 14.72 -13.88 21.03
C VAL A 95 15.10 -14.87 22.14
N PRO A 96 15.21 -14.44 23.41
CA PRO A 96 15.55 -15.33 24.53
C PRO A 96 14.52 -16.45 24.71
#